data_AF-A0A8J6PTH2-F1
#
_entry.id   AF-A0A8J6PTH2-F1
#
_cell.length_a   1.000
_cell.length_b   1.000
_cell.length_c   1.000
_cell.angle_alpha   90.00
_cell.angle_beta   90.00
_cell.angle_gamma   90.00
#
_symmetry.space_group_name_H-M   'P 1'
#
loop_
_entity.id
_entity.type
_entity.pdbx_description
1 polymer ?
#
loop_
_entity_poly.entity_id
_entity_poly.type
_entity_poly.pdbx_seq_one_letter_code
_entity_poly.pdbx_strand_id
1 'polypeptide(L)'
;MVDLLLAIAHHLLAFTLVGALAVEFAVIRPGLERAQVSVAAAADAIYGMSALLIIIVGVGRVVFGLKGWEFYIATPAFWAKMAAFGVAGVLSIRPTIVILKWRKAGHAEAIPLKDIEKVRTALKAELFFLALVPICAAAMARGY
;
A
#
# COMPACT_ATOMS: atom_id res chain seq x y z
N MET A 1 -7.15 24.60 10.36
CA MET A 1 -7.28 24.42 8.90
C MET A 1 -6.26 23.42 8.35
N VAL A 2 -4.97 23.58 8.65
CA VAL A 2 -3.91 22.64 8.17
C VAL A 2 -4.15 21.19 8.59
N ASP A 3 -4.47 20.94 9.86
CA ASP A 3 -4.78 19.59 10.36
C ASP A 3 -5.90 18.89 9.57
N LEU A 4 -7.01 19.60 9.31
CA LEU A 4 -8.13 19.07 8.52
C LEU A 4 -7.71 18.69 7.10
N LEU A 5 -6.94 19.54 6.42
CA LEU A 5 -6.45 19.26 5.07
C LEU A 5 -5.53 18.04 5.05
N LEU A 6 -4.62 17.93 6.01
CA LEU A 6 -3.74 16.77 6.16
C LEU A 6 -4.54 15.50 6.44
N ALA A 7 -5.57 15.57 7.28
CA ALA A 7 -6.45 14.45 7.53
C ALA A 7 -7.18 14.01 6.26
N ILE A 8 -7.81 14.93 5.51
CA ILE A 8 -8.49 14.62 4.24
C ILE A 8 -7.52 13.97 3.25
N ALA A 9 -6.36 14.59 3.02
CA ALA A 9 -5.35 14.07 2.12
C ALA A 9 -4.89 12.66 2.51
N HIS A 10 -4.64 12.42 3.80
CA HIS A 10 -4.20 11.11 4.29
C HIS A 10 -5.24 10.01 4.05
N HIS A 11 -6.53 10.30 4.27
CA HIS A 11 -7.59 9.31 4.03
C HIS A 11 -7.77 9.05 2.54
N LEU A 12 -7.83 10.09 1.69
CA LEU A 12 -7.94 9.91 0.25
C LEU A 12 -6.79 9.07 -0.28
N LEU A 13 -5.55 9.36 0.12
CA LEU A 13 -4.39 8.57 -0.28
C LEU A 13 -4.47 7.12 0.22
N ALA A 14 -4.93 6.89 1.46
CA ALA A 14 -5.10 5.54 2.00
C ALA A 14 -6.14 4.74 1.20
N PHE A 15 -7.27 5.34 0.85
CA PHE A 15 -8.28 4.69 0.01
C PHE A 15 -7.79 4.46 -1.42
N THR A 16 -7.04 5.40 -2.00
CA THR A 16 -6.39 5.21 -3.31
C THR A 16 -5.40 4.06 -3.28
N LEU A 17 -4.57 3.97 -2.24
CA LEU A 17 -3.61 2.88 -2.05
C LEU A 17 -4.30 1.52 -2.00
N VAL A 18 -5.34 1.39 -1.17
CA VAL A 18 -6.12 0.14 -1.04
C VAL A 18 -6.83 -0.20 -2.35
N GLY A 19 -7.41 0.80 -3.03
CA GLY A 19 -8.05 0.62 -4.33
C GLY A 19 -7.07 0.15 -5.41
N ALA A 20 -5.87 0.72 -5.46
CA ALA A 20 -4.82 0.31 -6.38
C ALA A 20 -4.39 -1.15 -6.14
N LEU A 21 -4.15 -1.53 -4.88
CA LEU A 21 -3.81 -2.91 -4.53
C LEU A 21 -4.94 -3.90 -4.88
N ALA A 22 -6.20 -3.50 -4.69
CA ALA A 22 -7.35 -4.32 -5.05
C ALA A 22 -7.44 -4.53 -6.57
N VAL A 23 -7.18 -3.50 -7.38
CA VAL A 23 -7.09 -3.61 -8.84
C VAL A 23 -5.97 -4.56 -9.24
N GLU A 24 -4.78 -4.40 -8.68
CA GLU A 24 -3.63 -5.27 -8.94
C GLU A 24 -3.94 -6.74 -8.64
N PHE A 25 -4.52 -7.01 -7.46
CA PHE A 25 -4.92 -8.36 -7.07
C PHE A 25 -6.00 -8.97 -7.96
N ALA A 26 -6.92 -8.15 -8.47
CA ALA A 26 -8.00 -8.59 -9.34
C ALA A 26 -7.50 -8.94 -10.75
N VAL A 27 -6.58 -8.15 -11.30
CA VAL A 27 -6.06 -8.37 -12.67
C VAL A 27 -4.98 -9.44 -12.73
N ILE A 28 -4.13 -9.59 -11.71
CA ILE A 28 -3.05 -10.59 -11.69
C ILE A 28 -3.63 -11.97 -11.37
N ARG A 29 -3.98 -12.74 -12.40
CA ARG A 29 -4.57 -14.08 -12.29
C ARG A 29 -4.14 -14.98 -13.46
N PRO A 30 -4.30 -16.32 -13.38
CA PRO A 30 -4.02 -17.21 -14.51
C PRO A 30 -4.70 -16.74 -15.80
N GLY A 31 -3.99 -16.80 -16.92
CA GLY A 31 -4.43 -16.24 -18.20
C GLY A 31 -4.17 -14.73 -18.33
N LEU A 32 -3.20 -14.19 -17.59
CA LEU A 32 -2.84 -12.77 -17.60
C LEU A 32 -2.41 -12.29 -19.00
N GLU A 33 -3.17 -11.37 -19.58
CA GLU A 33 -2.90 -10.76 -20.89
C GLU A 33 -2.11 -9.45 -20.77
N ARG A 34 -1.51 -9.00 -21.87
CA ARG A 34 -0.71 -7.76 -21.92
C ARG A 34 -1.47 -6.52 -21.46
N ALA A 35 -2.76 -6.42 -21.80
CA ALA A 35 -3.61 -5.32 -21.35
C ALA A 35 -3.70 -5.30 -19.81
N GLN A 36 -3.88 -6.47 -19.19
CA GLN A 36 -3.95 -6.63 -17.74
C GLN A 36 -2.60 -6.39 -17.07
N VAL A 37 -1.47 -6.77 -17.68
CA VAL A 37 -0.13 -6.41 -17.19
C VAL A 37 0.05 -4.89 -17.17
N SER A 38 -0.47 -4.19 -18.17
CA SER A 38 -0.36 -2.72 -18.24
C SER A 38 -1.22 -2.05 -17.16
N VAL A 39 -2.41 -2.60 -16.89
CA VAL A 39 -3.28 -2.16 -15.78
C VAL A 39 -2.62 -2.46 -14.43
N ALA A 40 -2.04 -3.65 -14.25
CA ALA A 40 -1.30 -4.03 -13.04
C ALA A 40 -0.14 -3.06 -12.78
N ALA A 41 0.65 -2.74 -13.81
CA ALA A 41 1.78 -1.80 -13.68
C ALA A 41 1.33 -0.37 -13.36
N ALA A 42 0.19 0.07 -13.87
CA ALA A 42 -0.37 1.37 -13.53
C ALA A 42 -0.89 1.39 -12.08
N ALA A 43 -1.57 0.33 -11.66
CA ALA A 43 -2.05 0.16 -10.29
C ALA A 43 -0.89 0.11 -9.29
N ASP A 44 0.16 -0.68 -9.56
CA ASP A 44 1.39 -0.77 -8.75
C ASP A 44 2.10 0.58 -8.62
N ALA A 45 2.17 1.37 -9.71
CA ALA A 45 2.72 2.72 -9.65
C ALA A 45 1.88 3.68 -8.79
N ILE A 46 0.54 3.61 -8.90
CA ILE A 46 -0.38 4.39 -8.06
C ILE A 46 -0.23 3.98 -6.59
N TYR A 47 -0.17 2.68 -6.30
CA TYR A 47 0.07 2.14 -4.97
C TYR A 47 1.36 2.72 -4.36
N GLY A 48 2.49 2.60 -5.08
CA GLY A 48 3.78 3.07 -4.59
C GLY A 48 3.82 4.59 -4.38
N MET A 49 3.24 5.36 -5.30
CA MET A 49 3.14 6.82 -5.17
C MET A 49 2.24 7.24 -4.01
N SER A 50 1.08 6.59 -3.83
CA SER A 50 0.21 6.81 -2.69
C SER A 50 0.90 6.46 -1.38
N ALA A 51 1.67 5.36 -1.34
CA ALA A 51 2.40 4.96 -0.14
C ALA A 51 3.43 6.02 0.30
N LEU A 52 4.20 6.54 -0.66
CA LEU A 52 5.16 7.63 -0.40
C LEU A 52 4.45 8.90 0.11
N LEU A 53 3.37 9.31 -0.54
CA LEU A 53 2.62 10.50 -0.15
C LEU A 53 1.96 10.32 1.23
N ILE A 54 1.49 9.12 1.58
CA ILE A 54 0.95 8.79 2.91
C ILE A 54 2.01 9.02 3.99
N ILE A 55 3.28 8.66 3.74
CA ILE A 55 4.37 8.91 4.69
C ILE A 55 4.56 10.41 4.88
N ILE A 56 4.66 11.18 3.79
CA ILE A 56 4.87 12.63 3.84
C ILE A 56 3.72 13.32 4.60
N VAL A 57 2.47 13.03 4.22
CA VAL A 57 1.28 13.60 4.87
C VAL A 57 1.16 13.09 6.31
N GLY A 58 1.49 11.83 6.57
CA GLY A 58 1.47 11.21 7.89
C GLY A 58 2.45 11.87 8.87
N VAL A 59 3.68 12.16 8.43
CA VAL A 59 4.66 12.94 9.19
C VAL A 59 4.11 14.35 9.45
N GLY A 60 3.51 14.99 8.45
CA GLY A 60 2.83 16.27 8.62
C GLY A 60 1.75 16.22 9.72
N ARG A 61 0.99 15.12 9.82
CA ARG A 61 0.00 14.93 10.89
C ARG A 61 0.62 14.72 12.27
N VAL A 62 1.80 14.12 12.36
CA VAL A 62 2.51 13.97 13.65
C VAL A 62 3.04 15.32 14.13
N VAL A 63 3.57 16.16 13.24
CA VAL A 63 4.20 17.44 13.58
C VAL A 63 3.18 18.58 13.75
N PHE A 64 2.19 18.67 12.85
CA PHE A 64 1.24 19.79 12.79
C PHE A 64 -0.19 19.40 13.19
N GLY A 65 -0.41 18.15 13.59
CA GLY A 65 -1.74 17.66 13.94
C GLY A 65 -2.19 18.01 15.36
N LEU A 66 -3.50 17.84 15.60
CA LEU A 66 -4.16 18.31 16.83
C LEU A 66 -3.65 17.72 18.15
N LYS A 67 -3.06 16.53 18.15
CA LYS A 67 -2.69 15.82 19.38
C LYS A 67 -1.25 16.02 19.87
N GLY A 68 -0.43 16.76 19.12
CA GLY A 68 1.01 16.86 19.38
C GLY A 68 1.75 15.56 19.06
N TRP A 69 3.06 15.64 18.83
CA TRP A 69 3.87 14.49 18.42
C TRP A 69 4.06 13.46 19.56
N GLU A 70 4.01 13.93 20.81
CA GLU A 70 4.18 13.13 22.04
C GLU A 70 3.10 12.06 22.15
N PHE A 71 1.86 12.39 21.77
CA PHE A 71 0.76 11.44 21.73
C PHE A 71 1.07 10.24 20.83
N TYR A 72 1.66 10.49 19.65
CA TYR A 72 1.95 9.43 18.69
C TYR A 72 3.07 8.50 19.18
N ILE A 73 4.19 9.06 19.65
CA ILE A 73 5.34 8.25 20.06
C ILE A 73 5.08 7.44 21.33
N ALA A 74 4.22 7.93 22.22
CA ALA A 74 3.85 7.24 23.46
C ALA A 74 2.83 6.11 23.24
N THR A 75 2.16 6.05 22.09
CA THR A 75 1.10 5.09 21.83
C THR A 75 1.64 3.83 21.11
N PRO A 76 1.61 2.63 21.71
CA PRO A 76 2.11 1.41 21.06
C PRO A 76 1.41 1.10 19.74
N ALA A 77 0.10 1.38 19.63
CA ALA A 77 -0.66 1.19 18.40
C ALA A 77 -0.13 2.07 17.23
N PHE A 78 0.49 3.22 17.50
CA PHE A 78 1.15 4.01 16.46
C PHE A 78 2.32 3.23 15.85
N TRP A 79 3.20 2.68 16.68
CA TRP A 79 4.34 1.90 16.22
C TRP A 79 3.93 0.61 15.52
N ALA A 80 2.91 -0.09 16.03
CA ALA A 80 2.35 -1.26 15.36
C ALA A 80 1.82 -0.91 13.96
N LYS A 81 1.11 0.22 13.83
CA LYS A 81 0.65 0.74 12.53
C LYS A 81 1.82 1.02 11.58
N MET A 82 2.88 1.68 12.08
CA MET A 82 4.07 1.99 11.29
C MET A 82 4.81 0.74 10.83
N ALA A 83 4.96 -0.25 11.72
CA ALA A 83 5.55 -1.54 11.38
C ALA A 83 4.73 -2.28 10.32
N ALA A 84 3.40 -2.36 10.48
CA ALA A 84 2.52 -3.00 9.50
C ALA A 84 2.60 -2.32 8.13
N PHE A 85 2.55 -0.99 8.08
CA PHE A 85 2.68 -0.23 6.84
C PHE A 85 4.07 -0.39 6.20
N GLY A 86 5.13 -0.39 7.00
CA GLY A 86 6.51 -0.63 6.52
C GLY A 86 6.69 -2.04 5.97
N VAL A 87 6.15 -3.06 6.62
CA VAL A 87 6.18 -4.45 6.12
C VAL A 87 5.42 -4.57 4.80
N ALA A 88 4.23 -3.96 4.68
CA ALA A 88 3.50 -3.93 3.42
C ALA A 88 4.33 -3.32 2.28
N GLY A 89 5.00 -2.17 2.54
CA GLY A 89 5.88 -1.54 1.55
C GLY A 89 7.12 -2.38 1.18
N VAL A 90 7.67 -3.17 2.11
CA VAL A 90 8.78 -4.10 1.79
C VAL A 90 8.28 -5.27 0.94
N LEU A 91 7.09 -5.80 1.25
CA LEU A 91 6.49 -6.89 0.49
C LEU A 91 6.21 -6.49 -0.96
N SER A 92 5.76 -5.24 -1.19
CA SER A 92 5.41 -4.73 -2.51
C SER A 92 6.60 -4.64 -3.48
N ILE A 93 7.85 -4.60 -2.99
CA ILE A 93 9.05 -4.54 -3.83
C ILE A 93 9.10 -5.72 -4.81
N ARG A 94 8.73 -6.93 -4.38
CA ARG A 94 8.78 -8.13 -5.24
C ARG A 94 7.74 -8.06 -6.37
N PRO A 95 6.43 -7.86 -6.11
CA PRO A 95 5.44 -7.62 -7.16
C PRO A 95 5.86 -6.54 -8.15
N THR A 96 6.30 -5.36 -7.68
CA THR A 96 6.75 -4.26 -8.54
C THR A 96 7.83 -4.71 -9.54
N ILE A 97 8.89 -5.38 -9.06
CA ILE A 97 9.98 -5.86 -9.93
C ILE A 97 9.45 -6.85 -10.97
N VAL A 98 8.58 -7.78 -10.57
CA VAL A 98 8.05 -8.83 -11.45
C VAL A 98 7.10 -8.23 -12.50
N ILE A 99 6.20 -7.33 -12.11
CA ILE A 99 5.27 -6.65 -13.01
C ILE A 99 6.02 -5.81 -14.05
N LEU A 100 7.07 -5.10 -13.63
CA LEU A 100 7.92 -4.35 -14.54
C LEU A 100 8.66 -5.25 -15.53
N LYS A 101 9.10 -6.43 -15.09
CA LYS A 101 9.69 -7.44 -15.99
C LYS A 101 8.68 -7.94 -17.01
N TRP A 102 7.46 -8.30 -16.59
CA TRP A 102 6.39 -8.72 -17.50
C TRP A 102 6.03 -7.62 -18.51
N ARG A 103 5.93 -6.38 -18.04
CA ARG A 103 5.66 -5.22 -18.90
C ARG A 103 6.74 -5.02 -19.97
N LYS A 104 8.01 -5.25 -19.63
CA LYS A 104 9.15 -5.16 -20.56
C LYS A 104 9.21 -6.33 -21.54
N ALA A 105 8.89 -7.55 -21.10
CA ALA A 105 8.94 -8.75 -21.94
C ALA A 105 7.86 -8.76 -23.04
N GLY A 106 6.72 -8.09 -22.82
CA GLY A 106 5.67 -7.97 -23.84
C GLY A 106 5.08 -9.34 -24.23
N HIS A 107 5.14 -9.68 -25.52
CA HIS A 107 4.65 -10.98 -26.06
C HIS A 107 5.76 -12.01 -26.24
N ALA A 108 7.00 -11.70 -25.86
CA ALA A 108 8.14 -12.59 -26.14
C ALA A 108 8.04 -13.93 -25.39
N GLU A 109 7.42 -13.93 -24.20
CA GLU A 109 7.33 -15.11 -23.34
C GLU A 109 5.97 -15.19 -22.64
N ALA A 110 5.43 -16.40 -22.53
CA ALA A 110 4.25 -16.66 -21.71
C ALA A 110 4.60 -16.52 -20.22
N ILE A 111 3.75 -15.81 -19.46
CA ILE A 111 3.97 -15.61 -18.02
C ILE A 111 3.75 -16.94 -17.27
N PRO A 112 4.76 -17.48 -16.57
CA PRO A 112 4.62 -18.75 -15.87
C PRO A 112 3.59 -18.68 -14.73
N LEU A 113 2.71 -19.68 -14.62
CA LEU A 113 1.70 -19.76 -13.55
C LEU A 113 2.33 -19.65 -12.15
N LYS A 114 3.51 -20.25 -11.94
CA LYS A 114 4.25 -20.18 -10.68
C LYS A 114 4.61 -18.74 -10.28
N ASP A 115 4.88 -17.87 -11.23
CA ASP A 115 5.22 -16.47 -10.92
C ASP A 115 3.96 -15.67 -10.61
N ILE A 116 2.85 -15.95 -11.28
CA ILE A 116 1.53 -15.39 -10.93
C ILE A 116 1.17 -15.77 -9.50
N GLU A 117 1.32 -17.04 -9.10
CA GLU A 117 1.02 -17.51 -7.74
C GLU A 117 1.91 -16.86 -6.68
N LYS A 118 3.21 -16.68 -6.96
CA LYS A 118 4.13 -15.98 -6.06
C LYS A 118 3.72 -14.52 -5.86
N VAL A 119 3.40 -13.81 -6.93
CA VAL A 119 2.92 -12.41 -6.85
C VAL A 119 1.62 -12.37 -6.06
N ARG A 120 0.63 -13.21 -6.39
CA ARG A 120 -0.64 -13.26 -5.65
C ARG A 120 -0.46 -13.58 -4.17
N THR A 121 0.54 -14.38 -3.79
CA THR A 121 0.85 -14.66 -2.39
C THR A 121 1.42 -13.43 -1.68
N ALA A 122 2.29 -12.67 -2.32
CA ALA A 122 2.79 -11.40 -1.80
C ALA A 122 1.63 -10.39 -1.62
N LEU A 123 0.76 -10.23 -2.62
CA LEU A 123 -0.40 -9.33 -2.54
C LEU A 123 -1.37 -9.70 -1.41
N LYS A 124 -1.58 -11.00 -1.14
CA LYS A 124 -2.37 -11.44 0.03
C LYS A 124 -1.72 -11.02 1.36
N ALA A 125 -0.40 -11.15 1.47
CA ALA A 125 0.32 -10.71 2.65
C ALA A 125 0.26 -9.19 2.80
N GLU A 126 0.40 -8.43 1.71
CA GLU A 126 0.25 -6.98 1.71
C GLU A 126 -1.15 -6.55 2.16
N LEU A 127 -2.20 -7.16 1.63
CA LEU A 127 -3.58 -6.93 2.05
C LEU A 127 -3.77 -7.19 3.55
N PHE A 128 -3.18 -8.27 4.08
CA PHE A 128 -3.22 -8.58 5.50
C PHE A 128 -2.55 -7.47 6.34
N PHE A 129 -1.31 -7.09 6.01
CA PHE A 129 -0.61 -6.04 6.76
C PHE A 129 -1.28 -4.67 6.62
N LEU A 130 -1.82 -4.34 5.45
CA LEU A 130 -2.58 -3.11 5.26
C LEU A 130 -3.91 -3.11 6.01
N ALA A 131 -4.55 -4.27 6.21
CA ALA A 131 -5.74 -4.36 7.04
C ALA A 131 -5.46 -4.12 8.54
N LEU A 132 -4.23 -4.42 9.01
CA LEU A 132 -3.81 -4.07 10.37
C LEU A 132 -3.69 -2.55 10.58
N VAL A 133 -3.36 -1.80 9.54
CA VAL A 133 -3.17 -0.33 9.62
C VAL A 133 -4.42 0.41 10.15
N PRO A 134 -5.64 0.25 9.58
CA PRO A 134 -6.83 0.89 10.11
C PRO A 134 -7.25 0.35 11.49
N ILE A 135 -6.96 -0.92 11.80
CA ILE A 135 -7.20 -1.50 13.13
C ILE A 135 -6.36 -0.77 14.17
N CYS A 136 -5.05 -0.64 13.93
CA CYS A 136 -4.14 0.10 14.80
C CYS A 136 -4.49 1.59 14.86
N ALA A 137 -4.93 2.20 13.75
CA ALA A 137 -5.39 3.59 13.75
C ALA A 137 -6.63 3.79 14.64
N ALA A 138 -7.58 2.85 14.61
CA ALA A 138 -8.78 2.88 15.43
C ALA A 138 -8.48 2.63 16.92
N ALA A 139 -7.51 1.77 17.23
CA ALA A 139 -7.00 1.54 18.58
C ALA A 139 -6.31 2.79 19.14
N MET A 140 -5.37 3.36 18.38
CA MET A 140 -4.66 4.60 18.72
C MET A 140 -5.62 5.76 18.97
N ALA A 141 -6.68 5.92 18.17
CA ALA A 141 -7.68 6.97 18.36
C ALA A 141 -8.39 6.90 19.73
N ARG A 142 -8.45 5.73 20.34
CA ARG A 142 -9.06 5.46 21.65
C ARG A 142 -8.05 5.35 22.80
N GLY A 143 -6.76 5.55 22.54
CA GLY A 143 -5.70 5.53 23.56
C GLY A 143 -5.20 4.13 23.94
N TYR A 144 -5.44 3.12 23.09
CA TYR A 144 -4.83 1.80 23.22
C TYR A 144 -3.46 1.74 22.51
#